data_AF-A0A101MQ77-F1
#
_entry.id   AF-A0A101MQ77-F1
#
_cell.length_a   1.000
_cell.length_b   1.000
_cell.length_c   1.000
_cell.angle_alpha   90.00
_cell.angle_beta   90.00
_cell.angle_gamma   90.00
#
_symmetry.space_group_name_H-M   'P 1'
#
loop_
_entity.id
_entity.type
_entity.pdbx_description
1 polymer ?
#
loop_
_entity_poly.entity_id
_entity_poly.type
_entity_poly.pdbx_seq_one_letter_code
_entity_poly.pdbx_strand_id
1 'polypeptide(L)'
;MKILMIHGSRQSGELFRAKLQALDKLLHRALGPLKPGVELVYPTAPFALEPTSGTTSDLRNRHGAWSWFESESIDNLYPGLEGSLEYIASILKDSGPFDGIVGFSQGAAAAAMVASLLEGNRNDAFARFEAEGGIPYPACFAKLKHAPLKFVVSISGYVASHPDYRAFYDPAIRTPVLHFLGSMDTVVEESASMRLVGSCQEVGDEKKQIVIWHSGGHVVPSGKRELAAVAHFIKASVS
;
A
#
# COMPACT_ATOMS: atom_id res chain seq x y z
N MET A 1 8.11 15.15 7.59
CA MET A 1 7.00 14.42 6.93
C MET A 1 7.46 12.99 6.76
N LYS A 2 6.70 11.99 7.19
CA LYS A 2 7.12 10.58 7.11
C LYS A 2 6.24 9.81 6.14
N ILE A 3 6.86 8.99 5.30
CA ILE A 3 6.16 8.14 4.33
C ILE A 3 6.58 6.70 4.56
N LEU A 4 5.61 5.81 4.76
CA LEU A 4 5.86 4.38 4.87
C LEU A 4 5.89 3.76 3.47
N MET A 5 6.92 2.97 3.19
CA MET A 5 7.21 2.41 1.87
C MET A 5 7.08 0.88 1.92
N ILE A 6 5.94 0.34 1.49
CA ILE A 6 5.58 -1.07 1.65
C ILE A 6 5.85 -1.83 0.35
N HIS A 7 6.79 -2.77 0.39
CA HIS A 7 7.22 -3.55 -0.78
C HIS A 7 6.20 -4.62 -1.20
N GLY A 8 6.32 -5.13 -2.43
CA GLY A 8 5.51 -6.26 -2.92
C GLY A 8 6.06 -7.63 -2.48
N SER A 9 5.33 -8.70 -2.77
CA SER A 9 5.76 -10.06 -2.42
C SER A 9 7.11 -10.43 -3.03
N ARG A 10 7.85 -11.33 -2.36
CA ARG A 10 9.20 -11.77 -2.74
C ARG A 10 10.21 -10.61 -2.87
N GLN A 11 10.04 -9.54 -2.09
CA GLN A 11 10.98 -8.41 -1.97
C GLN A 11 11.36 -8.20 -0.51
N SER A 12 12.17 -7.17 -0.24
CA SER A 12 12.48 -6.64 1.08
C SER A 12 12.41 -5.11 1.04
N GLY A 13 12.45 -4.45 2.20
CA GLY A 13 12.54 -3.00 2.29
C GLY A 13 13.76 -2.44 1.54
N GLU A 14 14.92 -3.09 1.67
CA GLU A 14 16.16 -2.68 0.99
C GLU A 14 16.07 -2.81 -0.53
N LEU A 15 15.48 -3.92 -1.03
CA LEU A 15 15.23 -4.07 -2.47
C LEU A 15 14.29 -2.99 -2.98
N PHE A 16 13.24 -2.69 -2.22
CA PHE A 16 12.25 -1.69 -2.62
C PHE A 16 12.85 -0.28 -2.63
N ARG A 17 13.67 0.05 -1.62
CA ARG A 17 14.45 1.29 -1.57
C ARG A 17 15.40 1.42 -2.75
N ALA A 18 16.11 0.34 -3.11
CA ALA A 18 16.98 0.34 -4.28
C ALA A 18 16.20 0.60 -5.59
N LYS A 19 15.03 -0.04 -5.75
CA LYS A 19 14.15 0.18 -6.91
C LYS A 19 13.59 1.60 -6.99
N LEU A 20 13.31 2.22 -5.84
CA LEU A 20 12.71 3.54 -5.75
C LEU A 20 13.72 4.69 -5.63
N GLN A 21 15.01 4.46 -5.85
CA GLN A 21 16.04 5.49 -5.67
C GLN A 21 15.77 6.80 -6.44
N ALA A 22 15.23 6.71 -7.67
CA ALA A 22 14.90 7.88 -8.46
C ALA A 22 13.72 8.67 -7.87
N LEU A 23 12.68 7.96 -7.40
CA LEU A 23 11.54 8.57 -6.71
C LEU A 23 11.98 9.21 -5.39
N ASP A 24 12.81 8.50 -4.61
CA ASP A 24 13.34 8.96 -3.34
C ASP A 24 14.04 10.33 -3.47
N LYS A 25 14.99 10.43 -4.41
CA LYS A 25 15.69 11.69 -4.72
C LYS A 25 14.72 12.80 -5.15
N LEU A 26 13.72 12.46 -5.95
CA LEU A 26 12.73 13.42 -6.43
C LEU A 26 11.84 13.94 -5.28
N LEU A 27 11.36 13.07 -4.40
CA LEU A 27 10.53 13.45 -3.26
C LEU A 27 11.28 14.36 -2.31
N HIS A 28 12.54 14.04 -1.98
CA HIS A 28 13.38 14.92 -1.16
C HIS A 28 13.55 16.30 -1.78
N ARG A 29 13.81 16.37 -3.10
CA ARG A 29 13.94 17.65 -3.82
C ARG A 29 12.63 18.44 -3.87
N ALA A 30 11.52 17.77 -4.16
CA ALA A 30 10.23 18.41 -4.40
C ALA A 30 9.53 18.86 -3.11
N LEU A 31 9.68 18.08 -2.04
CA LEU A 31 8.97 18.26 -0.77
C LEU A 31 9.84 18.88 0.32
N GLY A 32 11.17 18.74 0.25
CA GLY A 32 12.11 19.30 1.23
C GLY A 32 11.91 20.80 1.51
N PRO A 33 11.69 21.66 0.50
CA PRO A 33 11.40 23.08 0.73
C PRO A 33 10.09 23.36 1.48
N LEU A 34 9.13 22.44 1.46
CA LEU A 34 7.80 22.60 2.09
C LEU A 34 7.71 21.92 3.45
N LYS A 35 8.39 20.77 3.59
CA LYS A 35 8.41 19.94 4.78
C LYS A 35 9.86 19.51 5.04
N PRO A 36 10.64 20.31 5.79
CA PRO A 36 11.99 19.89 6.20
C PRO A 36 11.94 18.53 6.91
N GLY A 37 12.95 17.69 6.67
CA GLY A 37 12.99 16.32 7.23
C GLY A 37 11.93 15.39 6.63
N VAL A 38 11.87 15.30 5.30
CA VAL A 38 11.18 14.19 4.64
C VAL A 38 11.93 12.90 4.97
N GLU A 39 11.22 11.90 5.46
CA GLU A 39 11.77 10.60 5.81
C GLU A 39 10.94 9.51 5.12
N LEU A 40 11.62 8.62 4.40
CA LEU A 40 11.02 7.46 3.76
C LEU A 40 11.45 6.19 4.52
N VAL A 41 10.49 5.48 5.10
CA VAL A 41 10.74 4.30 5.94
C VAL A 41 10.39 3.04 5.15
N TYR A 42 11.35 2.15 4.96
CA TYR A 42 11.22 0.93 4.14
C TYR A 42 11.28 -0.32 5.01
N PRO A 43 10.20 -0.72 5.71
CA PRO A 43 10.20 -1.96 6.46
C PRO A 43 10.27 -3.17 5.53
N THR A 44 10.86 -4.25 6.05
CA THR A 44 10.77 -5.58 5.45
C THR A 44 9.62 -6.33 6.10
N ALA A 45 8.78 -6.97 5.29
CA ALA A 45 7.62 -7.75 5.74
C ALA A 45 8.04 -8.89 6.70
N PRO A 46 7.14 -9.37 7.58
CA PRO A 46 7.54 -10.25 8.68
C PRO A 46 7.73 -11.72 8.28
N PHE A 47 7.19 -12.14 7.13
CA PHE A 47 7.22 -13.55 6.72
C PHE A 47 8.31 -13.80 5.67
N ALA A 48 9.37 -14.51 6.07
CA ALA A 48 10.40 -14.96 5.15
C ALA A 48 9.85 -16.04 4.21
N LEU A 49 10.24 -15.98 2.93
CA LEU A 49 9.89 -16.96 1.92
C LEU A 49 11.13 -17.79 1.55
N GLU A 50 10.89 -19.06 1.26
CA GLU A 50 11.96 -19.93 0.76
C GLU A 50 12.53 -19.40 -0.57
N PRO A 51 13.86 -19.49 -0.75
CA PRO A 51 14.50 -19.16 -2.01
C PRO A 51 13.88 -20.01 -3.14
N THR A 52 13.41 -19.35 -4.19
CA THR A 52 13.03 -20.07 -5.42
C THR A 52 14.26 -20.61 -6.11
N SER A 53 14.19 -21.83 -6.62
CA SER A 53 15.17 -22.38 -7.55
C SER A 53 15.28 -21.49 -8.80
N GLY A 54 16.42 -20.84 -9.00
CA GLY A 54 16.69 -20.01 -10.18
C GLY A 54 17.70 -18.88 -9.90
N THR A 55 18.12 -18.20 -10.96
CA THR A 55 19.04 -17.06 -10.84
C THR A 55 18.32 -15.86 -10.23
N THR A 56 18.72 -15.50 -9.02
CA THR A 56 18.26 -14.32 -8.28
C THR A 56 19.30 -13.20 -8.35
N SER A 57 18.88 -11.95 -8.22
CA SER A 57 19.82 -10.82 -8.16
C SER A 57 20.64 -10.84 -6.87
N ASP A 58 21.86 -10.28 -6.91
CA ASP A 58 22.72 -10.16 -5.72
C ASP A 58 22.04 -9.43 -4.56
N LEU A 59 21.20 -8.43 -4.87
CA LEU A 59 20.41 -7.74 -3.85
C LEU A 59 19.40 -8.69 -3.21
N ARG A 60 18.68 -9.50 -3.98
CA ARG A 60 17.76 -10.51 -3.44
C ARG A 60 18.50 -11.57 -2.62
N ASN A 61 19.71 -11.96 -3.03
CA ASN A 61 20.51 -12.92 -2.26
C ASN A 61 20.96 -12.36 -0.91
N ARG A 62 21.25 -11.05 -0.84
CA ARG A 62 21.68 -10.41 0.41
C ARG A 62 20.55 -10.10 1.38
N HIS A 63 19.36 -9.78 0.88
CA HIS A 63 18.26 -9.28 1.72
C HIS A 63 17.04 -10.21 1.76
N GLY A 64 17.10 -11.36 1.07
CA GLY A 64 16.05 -12.38 1.09
C GLY A 64 14.79 -12.00 0.29
N ALA A 65 13.77 -12.83 0.45
CA ALA A 65 12.45 -12.66 -0.14
C ALA A 65 11.40 -12.75 0.97
N TRP A 66 10.52 -11.75 1.05
CA TRP A 66 9.55 -11.63 2.14
C TRP A 66 8.15 -11.38 1.61
N SER A 67 7.15 -11.72 2.42
CA SER A 67 5.73 -11.55 2.12
C SER A 67 5.01 -10.90 3.29
N TRP A 68 3.97 -10.12 3.01
CA TRP A 68 3.04 -9.59 4.01
C TRP A 68 1.95 -10.60 4.36
N PHE A 69 1.56 -11.43 3.40
CA PHE A 69 0.61 -12.51 3.64
C PHE A 69 0.78 -13.58 2.57
N GLU A 70 0.17 -14.73 2.77
CA GLU A 70 0.12 -15.78 1.77
C GLU A 70 -0.98 -15.45 0.75
N SER A 71 -0.60 -15.29 -0.51
CA SER A 71 -1.54 -14.95 -1.60
C SER A 71 -2.09 -16.16 -2.34
N GLU A 72 -1.49 -17.35 -2.16
CA GLU A 72 -1.86 -18.60 -2.85
C GLU A 72 -2.75 -19.49 -1.96
N SER A 73 -3.76 -18.92 -1.30
CA SER A 73 -4.71 -19.72 -0.53
C SER A 73 -5.89 -20.18 -1.38
N ILE A 74 -6.42 -21.36 -1.05
CA ILE A 74 -7.50 -22.03 -1.79
C ILE A 74 -8.77 -21.17 -1.90
N ASP A 75 -9.01 -20.29 -0.92
CA ASP A 75 -10.24 -19.50 -0.85
C ASP A 75 -10.04 -18.00 -1.13
N ASN A 76 -8.83 -17.53 -1.43
CA ASN A 76 -8.45 -16.10 -1.43
C ASN A 76 -8.41 -15.45 -0.03
N LEU A 77 -8.37 -16.26 1.02
CA LEU A 77 -7.95 -15.82 2.34
C LEU A 77 -6.47 -15.40 2.32
N TYR A 78 -6.07 -14.52 3.21
CA TYR A 78 -4.68 -14.07 3.36
C TYR A 78 -4.13 -14.55 4.71
N PRO A 79 -3.72 -15.83 4.82
CA PRO A 79 -2.95 -16.30 5.97
C PRO A 79 -1.78 -15.34 6.27
N GLY A 80 -1.62 -15.01 7.55
CA GLY A 80 -0.61 -14.06 8.02
C GLY A 80 -1.00 -12.57 7.94
N LEU A 81 -2.14 -12.21 7.33
CA LEU A 81 -2.58 -10.81 7.25
C LEU A 81 -2.67 -10.15 8.63
N GLU A 82 -3.25 -10.83 9.63
CA GLU A 82 -3.35 -10.33 11.00
C GLU A 82 -1.98 -9.98 11.57
N GLY A 83 -1.00 -10.89 11.48
CA GLY A 83 0.37 -10.66 11.96
C GLY A 83 1.07 -9.51 11.21
N SER A 84 0.79 -9.34 9.92
CA SER A 84 1.29 -8.18 9.17
C SER A 84 0.64 -6.87 9.58
N LEU A 85 -0.66 -6.87 9.86
CA LEU A 85 -1.36 -5.70 10.38
C LEU A 85 -0.84 -5.32 11.77
N GLU A 86 -0.58 -6.30 12.65
CA GLU A 86 0.08 -6.06 13.94
C GLU A 86 1.47 -5.45 13.79
N TYR A 87 2.28 -5.99 12.89
CA TYR A 87 3.63 -5.49 12.63
C TYR A 87 3.61 -4.08 12.00
N ILE A 88 2.71 -3.80 11.07
CA ILE A 88 2.55 -2.44 10.53
C ILE A 88 2.06 -1.49 11.62
N ALA A 89 1.10 -1.90 12.46
CA ALA A 89 0.61 -1.09 13.57
C ALA A 89 1.72 -0.75 14.57
N SER A 90 2.66 -1.68 14.84
CA SER A 90 3.82 -1.39 15.70
C SER A 90 4.75 -0.34 15.06
N ILE A 91 5.01 -0.44 13.76
CA ILE A 91 5.79 0.58 13.03
C ILE A 91 5.10 1.94 13.09
N LEU A 92 3.79 2.01 12.82
CA LEU A 92 3.01 3.24 12.89
C LEU A 92 3.03 3.86 14.29
N LYS A 93 3.01 3.03 15.34
CA LYS A 93 3.08 3.46 16.74
C LYS A 93 4.46 3.97 17.11
N ASP A 94 5.51 3.22 16.81
CA ASP A 94 6.86 3.44 17.33
C ASP A 94 7.65 4.45 16.49
N SER A 95 7.36 4.52 15.18
CA SER A 95 8.06 5.39 14.23
C SER A 95 7.18 6.48 13.62
N GLY A 96 5.90 6.55 14.00
CA GLY A 96 4.96 7.55 13.49
C GLY A 96 5.15 8.96 14.07
N PRO A 97 4.19 9.87 13.81
CA PRO A 97 3.09 9.68 12.87
C PRO A 97 3.59 9.67 11.41
N PHE A 98 2.94 8.88 10.57
CA PHE A 98 3.13 8.82 9.13
C PHE A 98 2.08 9.68 8.42
N ASP A 99 2.53 10.45 7.43
CA ASP A 99 1.65 11.30 6.62
C ASP A 99 1.00 10.54 5.47
N GLY A 100 1.63 9.48 4.97
CA GLY A 100 1.11 8.69 3.87
C GLY A 100 1.88 7.39 3.64
N ILE A 101 1.37 6.56 2.74
CA ILE A 101 1.96 5.27 2.40
C ILE A 101 2.16 5.16 0.88
N VAL A 102 3.30 4.61 0.46
CA VAL A 102 3.54 4.18 -0.92
C VAL A 102 3.68 2.66 -0.90
N GLY A 103 2.81 1.96 -1.62
CA GLY A 103 2.80 0.51 -1.69
C GLY A 103 3.00 0.00 -3.12
N PHE A 104 3.61 -1.17 -3.27
CA PHE A 104 3.68 -1.91 -4.54
C PHE A 104 3.07 -3.31 -4.39
N SER A 105 2.23 -3.73 -5.34
CA SER A 105 1.65 -5.08 -5.41
C SER A 105 0.94 -5.45 -4.09
N GLN A 106 1.36 -6.54 -3.44
CA GLN A 106 0.89 -6.92 -2.10
C GLN A 106 1.02 -5.77 -1.07
N GLY A 107 2.09 -4.98 -1.15
CA GLY A 107 2.27 -3.82 -0.30
C GLY A 107 1.30 -2.68 -0.59
N ALA A 108 0.80 -2.56 -1.82
CA ALA A 108 -0.26 -1.62 -2.18
C ALA A 108 -1.63 -2.08 -1.66
N ALA A 109 -1.92 -3.38 -1.71
CA ALA A 109 -3.10 -3.97 -1.08
C ALA A 109 -3.09 -3.72 0.44
N ALA A 110 -1.97 -3.99 1.11
CA ALA A 110 -1.79 -3.71 2.53
C ALA A 110 -1.90 -2.20 2.85
N ALA A 111 -1.31 -1.33 2.02
CA ALA A 111 -1.41 0.12 2.19
C ALA A 111 -2.85 0.62 2.17
N ALA A 112 -3.69 0.10 1.26
CA ALA A 112 -5.11 0.44 1.19
C ALA A 112 -5.88 -0.04 2.43
N MET A 113 -5.62 -1.26 2.90
CA MET A 113 -6.22 -1.77 4.15
C MET A 113 -5.83 -0.91 5.36
N VAL A 114 -4.55 -0.54 5.47
CA VAL A 114 -4.05 0.32 6.57
C VAL A 114 -4.70 1.70 6.52
N ALA A 115 -4.80 2.31 5.34
CA ALA A 115 -5.50 3.58 5.18
C ALA A 115 -6.96 3.50 5.61
N SER A 116 -7.65 2.44 5.17
CA SER A 116 -9.03 2.14 5.56
C SER A 116 -9.19 2.02 7.07
N LEU A 117 -8.31 1.26 7.74
CA LEU A 117 -8.36 1.07 9.20
C LEU A 117 -8.13 2.36 9.97
N LEU A 118 -7.27 3.25 9.49
CA LEU A 118 -6.97 4.53 10.13
C LEU A 118 -8.09 5.56 9.97
N GLU A 119 -9.14 5.27 9.19
CA GLU A 119 -10.30 6.13 9.06
C GLU A 119 -11.26 5.98 10.24
N GLY A 120 -11.70 7.10 10.82
CA GLY A 120 -12.56 7.10 12.01
C GLY A 120 -13.93 6.43 11.81
N ASN A 121 -14.41 6.31 10.57
CA ASN A 121 -15.70 5.68 10.23
C ASN A 121 -15.58 4.17 9.96
N ARG A 122 -14.41 3.55 10.17
CA ARG A 122 -14.19 2.16 9.79
C ARG A 122 -14.72 1.15 10.81
N ASN A 123 -14.76 1.50 12.10
CA ASN A 123 -15.24 0.62 13.16
C ASN A 123 -16.67 0.10 12.91
N ASP A 124 -17.60 0.99 12.53
CA ASP A 124 -19.00 0.62 12.26
C ASP A 124 -19.13 -0.35 11.08
N ALA A 125 -18.27 -0.20 10.06
CA ALA A 125 -18.28 -1.08 8.91
C ALA A 125 -17.84 -2.50 9.26
N PHE A 126 -16.78 -2.63 10.07
CA PHE A 126 -16.34 -3.94 10.56
C PHE A 126 -17.40 -4.58 11.46
N ALA A 127 -18.01 -3.84 12.39
CA ALA A 127 -19.09 -4.36 13.22
C ALA A 127 -20.29 -4.87 12.39
N ARG A 128 -20.66 -4.15 11.32
CA ARG A 128 -21.71 -4.58 10.39
C ARG A 128 -21.35 -5.89 9.68
N PHE A 129 -20.16 -5.96 9.08
CA PHE A 129 -19.78 -7.13 8.28
C PHE A 129 -19.36 -8.34 9.11
N GLU A 130 -18.90 -8.14 10.35
CA GLU A 130 -18.67 -9.23 11.29
C GLU A 130 -19.97 -10.01 11.58
N ALA A 131 -21.12 -9.31 11.68
CA ALA A 131 -22.43 -9.96 11.80
C ALA A 131 -22.84 -10.77 10.56
N GLU A 132 -22.18 -10.53 9.41
CA GLU A 132 -22.35 -11.28 8.15
C GLU A 132 -21.28 -12.37 7.96
N GLY A 133 -20.43 -12.62 8.96
CA GLY A 133 -19.36 -13.63 8.91
C GLY A 133 -17.98 -13.09 8.53
N GLY A 134 -17.82 -11.77 8.39
CA GLY A 134 -16.51 -11.16 8.12
C GLY A 134 -15.60 -11.07 9.34
N ILE A 135 -14.36 -10.62 9.13
CA ILE A 135 -13.40 -10.50 10.23
C ILE A 135 -13.77 -9.34 11.19
N PRO A 136 -13.44 -9.43 12.48
CA PRO A 136 -13.57 -8.31 13.41
C PRO A 136 -12.60 -7.18 13.06
N TYR A 137 -12.87 -5.97 13.58
CA TYR A 137 -11.93 -4.85 13.46
C TYR A 137 -10.59 -5.21 14.13
N PRO A 138 -9.44 -5.09 13.43
CA PRO A 138 -8.13 -5.48 13.97
C PRO A 138 -7.80 -4.79 15.30
N ALA A 139 -7.64 -5.59 16.36
CA ALA A 139 -7.44 -5.09 17.71
C ALA A 139 -6.19 -4.21 17.89
N CYS A 140 -5.15 -4.46 17.08
CA CYS A 140 -3.93 -3.66 17.05
C CYS A 140 -4.18 -2.22 16.55
N PHE A 141 -5.14 -2.01 15.64
CA PHE A 141 -5.55 -0.69 15.16
C PHE A 141 -6.53 0.00 16.09
N ALA A 142 -7.37 -0.75 16.83
CA ALA A 142 -8.35 -0.17 17.75
C ALA A 142 -7.69 0.64 18.87
N LYS A 143 -6.47 0.26 19.25
CA LYS A 143 -5.66 0.92 20.28
C LYS A 143 -4.63 1.89 19.71
N LEU A 144 -4.48 1.95 18.37
CA LEU A 144 -3.46 2.74 17.71
C LEU A 144 -3.87 4.22 17.71
N LYS A 145 -3.02 5.08 18.27
CA LYS A 145 -3.21 6.53 18.23
C LYS A 145 -2.48 7.09 17.02
N HIS A 146 -3.15 7.07 15.87
CA HIS A 146 -2.61 7.61 14.63
C HIS A 146 -3.75 8.29 13.85
N ALA A 147 -3.50 9.50 13.34
CA ALA A 147 -4.48 10.20 12.51
C ALA A 147 -4.71 9.46 11.18
N PRO A 148 -5.83 9.68 10.48
CA PRO A 148 -5.96 9.21 9.11
C PRO A 148 -4.77 9.65 8.25
N LEU A 149 -4.33 8.79 7.34
CA LEU A 149 -3.29 9.15 6.38
C LEU A 149 -3.79 10.28 5.48
N LYS A 150 -2.86 11.11 5.01
CA LYS A 150 -3.17 12.19 4.07
C LYS A 150 -3.22 11.69 2.63
N PHE A 151 -2.52 10.59 2.33
CA PHE A 151 -2.50 10.01 0.99
C PHE A 151 -2.03 8.55 0.99
N VAL A 152 -2.39 7.84 -0.07
CA VAL A 152 -1.80 6.57 -0.49
C VAL A 152 -1.36 6.64 -1.95
N VAL A 153 -0.19 6.09 -2.26
CA VAL A 153 0.22 5.80 -3.65
C VAL A 153 0.21 4.28 -3.81
N SER A 154 -0.75 3.78 -4.58
CA SER A 154 -0.99 2.36 -4.82
C SER A 154 -0.47 1.97 -6.19
N ILE A 155 0.63 1.22 -6.25
CA ILE A 155 1.24 0.76 -7.51
C ILE A 155 0.93 -0.74 -7.70
N SER A 156 0.18 -1.09 -8.75
CA SER A 156 -0.31 -2.47 -8.99
C SER A 156 -1.03 -3.09 -7.78
N GLY A 157 -1.77 -2.27 -7.01
CA GLY A 157 -2.54 -2.73 -5.85
C GLY A 157 -3.88 -3.35 -6.24
N TYR A 158 -4.40 -4.23 -5.39
CA TYR A 158 -5.64 -4.97 -5.62
C TYR A 158 -6.46 -5.09 -4.35
N VAL A 159 -7.75 -5.39 -4.51
CA VAL A 159 -8.67 -5.74 -3.42
C VAL A 159 -8.47 -7.18 -2.99
N ALA A 160 -8.52 -7.43 -1.69
CA ALA A 160 -8.72 -8.76 -1.14
C ALA A 160 -10.15 -9.23 -1.42
N SER A 161 -10.30 -10.23 -2.28
CA SER A 161 -11.59 -10.62 -2.85
C SER A 161 -12.46 -11.47 -1.92
N HIS A 162 -11.88 -12.08 -0.87
CA HIS A 162 -12.66 -12.88 0.07
C HIS A 162 -13.70 -11.99 0.80
N PRO A 163 -14.97 -12.45 0.95
CA PRO A 163 -16.02 -11.69 1.61
C PRO A 163 -15.64 -11.15 3.00
N ASP A 164 -14.83 -11.89 3.75
CA ASP A 164 -14.40 -11.47 5.09
C ASP A 164 -13.64 -10.15 5.13
N TYR A 165 -13.05 -9.74 4.01
CA TYR A 165 -12.28 -8.51 3.88
C TYR A 165 -13.10 -7.32 3.39
N ARG A 166 -14.42 -7.48 3.21
CA ARG A 166 -15.29 -6.44 2.66
C ARG A 166 -15.26 -5.14 3.48
N ALA A 167 -15.13 -5.23 4.79
CA ALA A 167 -15.11 -4.07 5.67
C ALA A 167 -13.94 -3.10 5.41
N PHE A 168 -12.84 -3.59 4.82
CA PHE A 168 -11.73 -2.71 4.38
C PHE A 168 -12.12 -1.78 3.23
N TYR A 169 -13.13 -2.14 2.43
CA TYR A 169 -13.41 -1.49 1.15
C TYR A 169 -14.81 -0.86 1.07
N ASP A 170 -15.72 -1.24 1.98
CA ASP A 170 -17.08 -0.71 2.09
C ASP A 170 -17.31 -0.20 3.53
N PRO A 171 -17.55 1.11 3.75
CA PRO A 171 -17.68 2.17 2.75
C PRO A 171 -16.35 2.53 2.07
N ALA A 172 -16.40 3.32 1.00
CA ALA A 172 -15.22 3.69 0.23
C ALA A 172 -14.11 4.31 1.11
N ILE A 173 -12.86 3.99 0.77
CA ILE A 173 -11.65 4.54 1.41
C ILE A 173 -11.59 6.04 1.10
N ARG A 174 -11.69 6.86 2.15
CA ARG A 174 -11.76 8.34 2.08
C ARG A 174 -10.39 8.97 1.90
N THR A 175 -9.34 8.31 2.39
CA THR A 175 -7.96 8.72 2.18
C THR A 175 -7.68 8.84 0.69
N PRO A 176 -7.17 10.00 0.18
CA PRO A 176 -6.86 10.16 -1.23
C PRO A 176 -5.87 9.09 -1.73
N VAL A 177 -6.20 8.42 -2.82
CA VAL A 177 -5.35 7.39 -3.41
C VAL A 177 -4.99 7.72 -4.86
N LEU A 178 -3.68 7.72 -5.15
CA LEU A 178 -3.15 7.70 -6.51
C LEU A 178 -2.84 6.26 -6.92
N HIS A 179 -3.50 5.78 -7.97
CA HIS A 179 -3.30 4.43 -8.50
C HIS A 179 -2.41 4.44 -9.73
N PHE A 180 -1.40 3.56 -9.76
CA PHE A 180 -0.65 3.22 -10.97
C PHE A 180 -0.98 1.81 -11.42
N LEU A 181 -1.43 1.67 -12.67
CA LEU A 181 -1.79 0.38 -13.29
C LEU A 181 -0.94 0.15 -14.54
N GLY A 182 -0.40 -1.06 -14.66
CA GLY A 182 0.36 -1.49 -15.83
C GLY A 182 -0.54 -2.13 -16.87
N SER A 183 -0.52 -1.63 -18.11
CA SER A 183 -1.34 -2.19 -19.20
C SER A 183 -0.89 -3.58 -19.66
N MET A 184 0.29 -4.04 -19.23
CA MET A 184 0.82 -5.37 -19.49
C MET A 184 1.02 -6.19 -18.20
N ASP A 185 0.33 -5.82 -17.11
CA ASP A 185 0.44 -6.53 -15.83
C ASP A 185 -0.26 -7.89 -15.92
N THR A 186 0.54 -8.97 -15.90
CA THR A 186 0.04 -10.35 -15.94
C THR A 186 0.08 -11.03 -14.57
N VAL A 187 0.48 -10.31 -13.51
CA VAL A 187 0.57 -10.86 -12.16
C VAL A 187 -0.66 -10.48 -11.35
N VAL A 188 -1.11 -9.23 -11.48
CA VAL A 188 -2.34 -8.76 -10.85
C VAL A 188 -3.34 -8.49 -11.94
N GLU A 189 -4.50 -9.16 -11.88
CA GLU A 189 -5.56 -8.91 -12.83
C GLU A 189 -6.03 -7.46 -12.76
N GLU A 190 -6.24 -6.86 -13.94
CA GLU A 190 -6.78 -5.51 -14.08
C GLU A 190 -8.10 -5.35 -13.33
N SER A 191 -8.97 -6.37 -13.40
CA SER A 191 -10.28 -6.39 -12.73
C SER A 191 -10.15 -6.20 -11.21
N ALA A 192 -9.18 -6.86 -10.57
CA ALA A 192 -8.94 -6.76 -9.14
C ALA A 192 -8.37 -5.39 -8.75
N SER A 193 -7.51 -4.82 -9.60
CA SER A 193 -6.98 -3.46 -9.40
C SER A 193 -8.06 -2.40 -9.58
N MET A 194 -8.92 -2.54 -10.59
CA MET A 194 -10.04 -1.62 -10.83
C MET A 194 -11.11 -1.72 -9.76
N ARG A 195 -11.33 -2.90 -9.14
CA ARG A 195 -12.16 -3.00 -7.92
C ARG A 195 -11.58 -2.20 -6.75
N LEU A 196 -10.24 -2.19 -6.59
CA LEU A 196 -9.60 -1.35 -5.58
C LEU A 196 -9.82 0.14 -5.88
N VAL A 197 -9.63 0.55 -7.14
CA VAL A 197 -9.93 1.93 -7.58
C VAL A 197 -11.37 2.29 -7.24
N GLY A 198 -12.35 1.44 -7.60
CA GLY A 198 -13.76 1.67 -7.32
C GLY A 198 -14.13 1.66 -5.83
N SER A 199 -13.25 1.14 -4.97
CA SER A 199 -13.41 1.15 -3.51
C SER A 199 -12.81 2.40 -2.85
N CYS A 200 -12.22 3.31 -3.62
CA CYS A 200 -11.67 4.58 -3.14
C CYS A 200 -12.62 5.73 -3.44
N GLN A 201 -12.64 6.74 -2.56
CA GLN A 201 -13.48 7.92 -2.70
C GLN A 201 -13.08 8.72 -3.96
N GLU A 202 -14.09 9.14 -4.71
CA GLU A 202 -13.96 10.06 -5.83
C GLU A 202 -13.48 11.43 -5.35
N VAL A 203 -12.59 12.06 -6.12
CA VAL A 203 -12.01 13.38 -5.79
C VAL A 203 -12.16 14.37 -6.95
N GLY A 204 -12.03 15.65 -6.62
CA GLY A 204 -12.11 16.76 -7.58
C GLY A 204 -13.51 17.02 -8.14
N ASP A 205 -13.60 18.04 -9.00
CA ASP A 205 -14.87 18.48 -9.60
C ASP A 205 -15.48 17.42 -10.53
N GLU A 206 -14.63 16.61 -11.15
CA GLU A 206 -15.07 15.51 -12.02
C GLU A 206 -15.58 14.29 -11.25
N LYS A 207 -15.42 14.25 -9.91
CA LYS A 207 -15.75 13.12 -9.05
C LYS A 207 -15.21 11.80 -9.61
N LYS A 208 -13.89 11.70 -9.70
CA LYS A 208 -13.20 10.48 -10.17
C LYS A 208 -12.02 10.13 -9.29
N GLN A 209 -11.65 8.85 -9.27
CA GLN A 209 -10.40 8.40 -8.66
C GLN A 209 -9.21 8.72 -9.56
N ILE A 210 -8.04 8.92 -8.95
CA ILE A 210 -6.83 9.31 -9.66
C ILE A 210 -6.10 8.04 -10.11
N VAL A 211 -6.18 7.72 -11.40
CA VAL A 211 -5.55 6.54 -12.01
C VAL A 211 -4.58 6.96 -13.11
N ILE A 212 -3.36 6.44 -13.07
CA ILE A 212 -2.33 6.62 -14.10
C ILE A 212 -1.94 5.27 -14.69
N TRP A 213 -2.16 5.13 -15.99
CA TRP A 213 -1.72 3.96 -16.75
C TRP A 213 -0.29 4.12 -17.24
N HIS A 214 0.50 3.05 -17.14
CA HIS A 214 1.81 2.94 -17.76
C HIS A 214 1.90 1.70 -18.66
N SER A 215 2.78 1.76 -19.67
CA SER A 215 2.92 0.68 -20.65
C SER A 215 3.62 -0.57 -20.11
N GLY A 216 4.28 -0.51 -18.95
CA GLY A 216 4.96 -1.67 -18.34
C GLY A 216 4.02 -2.75 -17.80
N GLY A 217 4.59 -3.90 -17.44
CA GLY A 217 3.90 -4.99 -16.73
C GLY A 217 3.88 -4.80 -15.20
N HIS A 218 4.07 -5.88 -14.44
CA HIS A 218 4.07 -5.85 -12.97
C HIS A 218 5.34 -5.22 -12.36
N VAL A 219 5.51 -3.92 -12.54
CA VAL A 219 6.71 -3.18 -12.15
C VAL A 219 6.38 -1.84 -11.52
N VAL A 220 7.31 -1.32 -10.73
CA VAL A 220 7.22 0.06 -10.25
C VAL A 220 7.59 1.00 -11.39
N PRO A 221 6.72 1.95 -11.78
CA PRO A 221 7.04 2.86 -12.87
C PRO A 221 8.19 3.81 -12.49
N SER A 222 9.14 3.97 -13.41
CA SER A 222 10.33 4.82 -13.25
C SER A 222 10.41 5.96 -14.27
N GLY A 223 9.39 6.09 -15.13
CA GLY A 223 9.32 7.15 -16.12
C GLY A 223 9.17 8.53 -15.47
N LYS A 224 9.76 9.55 -16.12
CA LYS A 224 9.78 10.92 -15.59
C LYS A 224 8.38 11.47 -15.31
N ARG A 225 7.40 11.11 -16.15
CA ARG A 225 6.01 11.53 -16.01
C ARG A 225 5.38 10.94 -14.75
N GLU A 226 5.57 9.64 -14.53
CA GLU A 226 5.02 8.90 -13.40
C GLU A 226 5.65 9.38 -12.09
N LEU A 227 6.98 9.55 -12.05
CA LEU A 227 7.69 10.09 -10.90
C LEU A 227 7.21 11.52 -10.55
N ALA A 228 7.06 12.39 -11.55
CA ALA A 228 6.55 13.75 -11.34
C ALA A 228 5.10 13.75 -10.84
N ALA A 229 4.26 12.85 -11.33
CA ALA A 229 2.88 12.71 -10.86
C ALA A 229 2.80 12.32 -9.39
N VAL A 230 3.64 11.38 -8.93
CA VAL A 230 3.74 11.02 -7.51
C VAL A 230 4.13 12.23 -6.67
N ALA A 231 5.20 12.95 -7.06
CA ALA A 231 5.66 14.11 -6.31
C ALA A 231 4.60 15.23 -6.25
N HIS A 232 3.89 15.46 -7.35
CA HIS A 232 2.82 16.45 -7.42
C HIS A 232 1.63 16.06 -6.54
N PHE A 233 1.17 14.81 -6.63
CA PHE A 233 0.06 14.29 -5.83
C PHE A 233 0.35 14.37 -4.33
N ILE A 234 1.54 13.92 -3.90
CA ILE A 234 1.95 13.99 -2.50
C ILE A 234 2.01 15.44 -2.04
N LYS A 235 2.62 16.33 -2.84
CA LYS A 235 2.68 17.77 -2.51
C LYS A 235 1.29 18.36 -2.31
N ALA A 236 0.34 18.07 -3.20
CA ALA A 236 -1.04 18.55 -3.09
C ALA A 236 -1.77 18.01 -1.85
N SER A 237 -1.46 16.79 -1.42
CA SER A 237 -2.10 16.13 -0.27
C SER A 237 -1.57 16.60 1.09
N VAL A 238 -0.41 17.28 1.12
CA VAL A 238 0.26 17.70 2.38
C VAL A 238 0.50 19.21 2.49
N SER A 239 0.14 19.96 1.45
CA SER A 239 0.16 21.44 1.46
C SER A 239 -1.05 21.95 2.22
#